data_AF-A0A410QCZ5-F1
#
_entry.id   AF-A0A410QCZ5-F1
#
_cell.length_a   1.000
_cell.length_b   1.000
_cell.length_c   1.000
_cell.angle_alpha   90.00
_cell.angle_beta   90.00
_cell.angle_gamma   90.00
#
_symmetry.space_group_name_H-M   'P 1'
#
loop_
_entity.id
_entity.type
_entity.pdbx_description
1 polymer ?
#
loop_
_entity_poly.entity_id
_entity_poly.type
_entity_poly.pdbx_seq_one_letter_code
_entity_poly.pdbx_strand_id
1 'polypeptide(L)' 'MNNKKLTFEEFMKLPEQEKGEAYKKLSDEDKFKARLGQNPGGTTIGYKPLKEGEKEKYHKEFIQFLKEKHGIDI' A
#
# COMPACT_ATOMS: atom_id res chain seq x y z
N MET A 1 19.29 -32.24 4.36
CA MET A 1 19.17 -31.21 3.31
C MET A 1 19.17 -29.85 4.01
N ASN A 2 20.09 -28.95 3.63
CA ASN A 2 20.15 -27.60 4.19
C ASN A 2 18.85 -26.86 3.85
N ASN A 3 17.91 -26.80 4.80
CA ASN A 3 16.68 -26.01 4.71
C ASN A 3 17.02 -24.51 4.84
N LYS A 4 17.77 -23.98 3.88
CA LYS A 4 18.03 -22.55 3.82
C LYS A 4 16.71 -21.88 3.41
N LYS A 5 16.04 -21.25 4.38
CA LYS A 5 14.85 -20.44 4.15
C LYS A 5 15.25 -19.25 3.26
N LEU A 6 14.37 -18.93 2.31
CA LEU A 6 14.54 -17.77 1.45
C LEU A 6 14.38 -16.51 2.31
N THR A 7 15.25 -15.53 2.14
CA THR A 7 15.12 -14.24 2.82
C THR A 7 14.16 -13.31 2.07
N PHE A 8 13.62 -12.31 2.77
CA PHE A 8 12.77 -11.29 2.16
C PHE A 8 13.44 -10.57 0.99
N GLU A 9 14.73 -10.20 1.11
CA GLU A 9 15.46 -9.50 0.05
C GLU A 9 15.65 -10.35 -1.21
N GLU A 10 15.92 -11.64 -1.04
CA GLU A 10 16.01 -12.59 -2.15
C GLU A 10 14.63 -12.77 -2.82
N PHE A 11 13.56 -12.84 -2.03
CA PHE A 11 12.19 -12.95 -2.53
C PHE A 11 11.75 -11.74 -3.36
N MET A 12 12.08 -10.52 -2.93
CA MET A 12 11.68 -9.30 -3.64
C MET A 12 12.35 -9.14 -5.01
N LYS A 13 13.47 -9.83 -5.25
CA LYS A 13 14.18 -9.85 -6.54
C LYS A 13 13.61 -10.86 -7.53
N LEU A 14 12.73 -11.77 -7.09
CA LEU A 14 12.16 -12.79 -7.97
C LEU A 14 11.13 -12.19 -8.94
N PRO A 15 10.97 -12.77 -10.15
CA PRO A 15 9.84 -12.48 -11.03
C PRO A 15 8.50 -12.81 -10.36
N GLU A 16 7.45 -12.05 -10.64
CA GLU A 16 6.13 -12.24 -9.99
C GLU A 16 5.56 -13.65 -10.19
N GLN A 17 5.81 -14.25 -11.36
CA GLN A 17 5.40 -15.62 -11.70
C GLN A 17 6.04 -16.68 -10.78
N GLU A 18 7.24 -16.41 -10.26
CA GLU A 18 7.99 -17.32 -9.39
C GLU A 18 7.73 -17.09 -7.89
N LYS A 19 7.22 -15.90 -7.54
CA LYS A 19 6.93 -15.52 -6.15
C LYS A 19 5.90 -16.42 -5.48
N GLY A 20 4.94 -16.97 -6.22
CA GLY A 20 3.90 -17.84 -5.66
C GLY A 20 4.48 -19.07 -4.94
N GLU A 21 5.38 -19.80 -5.61
CA GLU A 21 6.04 -20.97 -5.01
C GLU A 21 7.16 -20.58 -4.05
N ALA A 22 7.87 -19.48 -4.30
CA ALA A 22 8.91 -18.97 -3.41
C ALA A 22 8.36 -18.49 -2.06
N TYR A 23 7.13 -17.97 -2.02
CA TYR A 23 6.47 -17.50 -0.79
C TYR A 23 6.33 -18.61 0.25
N LYS A 24 6.13 -19.86 -0.19
CA LYS A 24 6.04 -21.04 0.70
C LYS A 24 7.35 -21.34 1.42
N LYS A 25 8.48 -20.86 0.89
CA LYS A 25 9.84 -21.09 1.41
C LYS A 25 10.33 -19.98 2.34
N LEU A 26 9.54 -18.91 2.51
CA LEU A 26 9.83 -17.81 3.44
C LEU A 26 9.59 -18.23 4.90
N SER A 27 10.30 -17.57 5.82
CA SER A 27 9.92 -17.55 7.23
C SER A 27 8.58 -16.83 7.43
N ASP A 28 7.90 -17.04 8.55
CA ASP A 28 6.62 -16.36 8.79
C ASP A 28 6.77 -14.84 8.95
N GLU A 29 7.90 -14.39 9.51
CA GLU A 29 8.25 -12.97 9.57
C GLU A 29 8.46 -12.39 8.15
N ASP A 30 9.16 -13.10 7.28
CA ASP A 30 9.40 -12.63 5.92
C ASP A 30 8.15 -12.71 5.04
N LYS A 31 7.24 -13.66 5.29
CA LYS A 31 5.91 -13.70 4.67
C LYS A 31 5.09 -12.46 5.01
N PHE A 32 5.18 -11.99 6.26
CA PHE A 32 4.53 -10.75 6.69
C PHE A 32 5.11 -9.54 5.96
N LYS A 33 6.44 -9.42 5.91
CA LYS A 33 7.13 -8.35 5.16
C LYS A 33 6.78 -8.38 3.67
N ALA A 34 6.79 -9.54 3.04
CA ALA A 34 6.40 -9.75 1.65
C ALA A 34 4.96 -9.28 1.38
N ARG A 35 4.02 -9.58 2.28
CA ARG A 35 2.63 -9.17 2.12
C ARG A 35 2.43 -7.65 2.25
N LEU A 36 3.16 -6.99 3.16
CA LEU A 36 3.10 -5.53 3.31
C LEU A 36 3.85 -4.78 2.20
N GLY A 37 4.93 -5.37 1.67
CA GLY A 37 5.72 -4.78 0.59
C GLY A 37 5.11 -4.93 -0.80
N GLN A 38 4.15 -5.85 -0.98
CA GLN A 38 3.42 -5.96 -2.23
C GLN A 38 2.45 -4.78 -2.40
N ASN A 39 2.61 -4.04 -3.49
CA ASN A 39 1.63 -3.08 -3.94
C ASN A 39 0.31 -3.84 -4.16
N PRO A 40 -0.86 -3.41 -3.63
CA PRO A 40 -2.11 -4.16 -3.66
C PRO A 40 -2.64 -4.54 -5.06
N GLY A 41 -1.93 -4.24 -6.15
CA GLY A 41 -2.29 -4.59 -7.52
C GLY A 41 -3.56 -3.89 -8.01
N GLY A 42 -4.20 -3.11 -7.15
CA GLY A 42 -5.40 -2.34 -7.44
C GLY A 42 -5.03 -0.97 -7.98
N THR A 43 -5.73 -0.57 -9.02
CA THR A 43 -5.75 0.81 -9.51
C THR A 43 -7.10 1.42 -9.16
N THR A 44 -7.10 2.67 -8.72
CA THR A 44 -8.32 3.44 -8.51
C THR A 44 -8.99 3.70 -9.87
N ILE A 45 -10.15 3.08 -10.10
CA ILE A 45 -10.99 3.39 -11.26
C ILE A 45 -11.53 4.82 -11.11
N GLY A 46 -11.40 5.64 -12.15
CA GLY A 46 -11.87 7.02 -12.14
C GLY A 46 -10.89 8.02 -11.51
N TYR A 47 -9.61 7.64 -11.34
CA TYR A 47 -8.57 8.59 -10.97
C TYR A 47 -8.54 9.77 -11.95
N LYS A 48 -8.66 10.97 -11.40
CA LYS A 48 -8.44 12.23 -12.13
C LYS A 48 -7.37 13.01 -11.37
N PRO A 49 -6.27 13.43 -12.02
CA PRO A 49 -5.30 14.29 -11.37
C PRO A 49 -6.00 15.60 -10.97
N LEU A 50 -5.69 16.07 -9.75
CA LEU A 50 -6.14 17.36 -9.28
C LEU A 50 -5.46 18.46 -10.10
N LYS A 51 -6.24 19.48 -10.47
CA LYS A 51 -5.70 20.73 -11.01
C LYS A 51 -5.08 21.55 -9.89
N GLU A 52 -4.23 22.50 -10.28
CA GLU A 52 -3.63 23.47 -9.37
C GLU A 52 -4.73 24.23 -8.61
N GLY A 53 -4.58 24.36 -7.28
CA GLY A 53 -5.56 24.99 -6.39
C GLY A 53 -6.77 24.13 -5.98
N GLU A 54 -7.06 23.01 -6.66
CA GLU A 54 -8.19 22.13 -6.25
C GLU A 54 -7.95 21.47 -4.89
N LYS A 55 -6.69 21.11 -4.60
CA LYS A 55 -6.31 20.52 -3.31
C LYS A 55 -6.62 21.46 -2.14
N GLU A 56 -6.26 22.74 -2.26
CA GLU A 56 -6.51 23.74 -1.22
C GLU A 56 -8.00 24.05 -1.09
N LYS A 57 -8.73 24.10 -2.21
CA LYS A 57 -10.18 24.26 -2.20
C LYS A 57 -10.86 23.12 -1.44
N TYR A 58 -10.57 21.86 -1.80
CA TYR A 58 -11.17 20.70 -1.14
C TYR A 58 -10.77 20.60 0.34
N HIS A 59 -9.56 21.03 0.70
CA HIS A 59 -9.14 21.09 2.09
C HIS A 59 -9.99 22.07 2.91
N LYS A 60 -10.22 23.29 2.40
CA LYS A 60 -11.07 24.30 3.06
C LYS A 60 -12.52 23.82 3.18
N GLU A 61 -13.06 23.24 2.11
CA GLU A 61 -14.42 22.68 2.12
C GLU A 61 -14.57 21.57 3.17
N PHE A 62 -13.56 20.71 3.30
CA PHE A 62 -13.57 19.63 4.30
C PHE A 62 -13.49 20.16 5.74
N ILE A 63 -12.63 21.14 6.02
CA ILE A 63 -12.57 21.77 7.35
C ILE A 63 -13.91 22.42 7.70
N GLN A 64 -14.51 23.16 6.77
CA GLN A 64 -15.81 23.78 6.98
C GLN A 64 -16.89 22.72 7.27
N PHE A 65 -16.90 21.62 6.52
CA PHE A 65 -17.80 20.49 6.76
C PHE A 65 -17.62 19.92 8.19
N LEU A 66 -16.39 19.71 8.64
CA LEU A 66 -16.12 19.19 9.99
C LEU A 66 -16.62 20.15 11.08
N LYS A 67 -16.43 21.46 10.88
CA LYS A 67 -16.93 22.48 11.79
C LYS A 67 -18.45 22.48 11.87
N GLU A 68 -19.13 22.44 10.72
CA GLU A 68 -20.60 22.50 10.65
C GLU A 68 -21.30 21.22 11.11
N LYS A 69 -20.76 20.05 10.75
CA LYS A 69 -21.41 18.76 10.99
C LYS A 69 -20.95 18.06 12.26
N HIS A 70 -19.72 18.32 12.68
CA HIS A 70 -19.10 17.61 13.79
C HIS A 70 -18.63 18.54 14.92
N GLY A 71 -18.72 19.86 14.75
CA GLY A 71 -18.26 20.83 15.75
C GLY A 71 -16.75 20.80 16.00
N ILE A 72 -15.98 20.19 15.08
CA ILE A 72 -14.53 20.05 15.18
C ILE A 72 -13.91 21.26 14.48
N ASP A 73 -13.11 22.04 15.22
CA ASP A 73 -12.33 23.17 14.72
C ASP A 73 -10.84 22.79 14.77
N ILE A 74 -10.22 22.61 13.60
CA ILE A 74 -8.83 22.15 13.40
C ILE A 74 -8.09 23.04 12.40
#